data_AF-A0A9D6I8G5-F1
#
_entry.id   AF-A0A9D6I8G5-F1
#
_cell.length_a   1.000
_cell.length_b   1.000
_cell.length_c   1.000
_cell.angle_alpha   90.00
_cell.angle_beta   90.00
_cell.angle_gamma   90.00
#
_symmetry.space_group_name_H-M   'P 1'
#
loop_
_entity.id
_entity.type
_entity.pdbx_description
1 polymer ?
#
loop_
_entity_poly.entity_id
_entity_poly.type
_entity_poly.pdbx_seq_one_letter_code
_entity_poly.pdbx_strand_id
1 'polypeptide(L)'
;MATEWRRPPTWVIGVGLFLMALGASAGASLVFQDWFYDFARQRVVERPQVHGLTGFTAVDEPRITEVVEQSNRSFRMLHVHGLGVGLLILVASTAVAQLSAADRLRRWLTALVALGALYPPGWLLFGVLIPFYGFPMLRAPIEYGLFLPFGGAAIVGLWATAGCYLLKAWSPGAASRVA
;
A
#
# COMPACT_ATOMS: atom_id res chain seq x y z
N MET A 1 -22.03 25.81 -21.07
CA MET A 1 -22.12 25.49 -19.63
C MET A 1 -20.75 25.04 -19.18
N ALA A 2 -20.08 25.82 -18.33
CA ALA A 2 -18.84 25.35 -17.71
C ALA A 2 -19.19 24.11 -16.88
N THR A 3 -18.67 22.94 -17.26
CA THR A 3 -18.79 21.74 -16.43
C THR A 3 -17.99 21.99 -15.18
N GLU A 4 -18.67 22.31 -14.07
CA GLU A 4 -18.01 22.43 -12.77
C GLU A 4 -17.26 21.14 -12.46
N TRP A 5 -15.93 21.27 -12.30
CA TRP A 5 -15.07 20.18 -11.92
C TRP A 5 -15.43 19.71 -10.52
N ARG A 6 -15.94 18.49 -10.39
CA ARG A 6 -16.34 17.93 -9.09
C ARG A 6 -15.10 17.60 -8.26
N ARG A 7 -15.02 18.11 -7.04
CA ARG A 7 -13.89 17.76 -6.16
C ARG A 7 -14.13 16.40 -5.50
N PRO A 8 -13.10 15.54 -5.35
CA PRO A 8 -13.21 14.36 -4.52
C PRO A 8 -13.45 14.74 -3.06
N PRO A 9 -14.03 13.85 -2.23
CA PRO A 9 -14.25 14.14 -0.82
C PRO A 9 -12.95 14.48 -0.09
N THR A 10 -12.96 15.53 0.73
CA THR A 10 -11.76 16.05 1.41
C THR A 10 -11.03 15.01 2.25
N TRP A 11 -11.77 14.11 2.91
CA TRP A 11 -11.16 13.05 3.73
C TRP A 11 -10.30 12.10 2.90
N VAL A 12 -10.67 11.83 1.63
CA VAL A 12 -9.92 10.96 0.73
C VAL A 12 -8.62 11.62 0.29
N ILE A 13 -8.67 12.94 0.06
CA ILE A 13 -7.48 13.74 -0.20
C ILE A 13 -6.54 13.69 1.01
N GLY A 14 -7.08 13.87 2.21
CA GLY A 14 -6.33 13.75 3.46
C GLY A 14 -5.64 12.38 3.62
N VAL A 15 -6.36 11.30 3.33
CA VAL A 15 -5.80 9.93 3.35
C VAL A 15 -4.67 9.77 2.33
N GLY A 16 -4.86 10.22 1.09
CA GLY A 16 -3.82 10.14 0.06
C GLY A 16 -2.56 10.93 0.43
N LEU A 17 -2.72 12.17 0.90
CA LEU A 17 -1.62 13.01 1.37
C LEU A 17 -0.91 12.41 2.58
N PHE A 18 -1.66 11.85 3.53
CA PHE A 18 -1.08 11.17 4.69
C PHE A 18 -0.18 9.99 4.27
N LEU A 19 -0.64 9.14 3.34
CA LEU A 19 0.19 8.05 2.83
C LEU A 19 1.42 8.54 2.07
N MET A 20 1.29 9.62 1.30
CA MET A 20 2.45 10.21 0.64
C MET A 20 3.46 10.73 1.66
N ALA A 21 3.00 11.42 2.71
CA ALA A 21 3.86 11.87 3.79
C ALA A 21 4.54 10.69 4.49
N LEU A 22 3.78 9.64 4.82
CA LEU A 22 4.32 8.41 5.42
C LEU A 22 5.37 7.74 4.53
N GLY A 23 5.08 7.60 3.23
CA GLY A 23 6.01 7.03 2.25
C GLY A 23 7.27 7.88 2.09
N ALA A 24 7.14 9.20 2.01
CA ALA A 24 8.28 10.13 1.96
C ALA A 24 9.14 10.04 3.23
N SER A 25 8.51 10.01 4.41
CA SER A 25 9.20 9.85 5.70
C SER A 25 9.91 8.50 5.78
N ALA A 26 9.28 7.42 5.32
CA ALA A 26 9.93 6.11 5.23
C ALA A 26 11.16 6.16 4.32
N GLY A 27 11.06 6.80 3.15
CA GLY A 27 12.20 6.99 2.24
C GLY A 27 13.34 7.81 2.87
N ALA A 28 12.99 8.92 3.53
CA ALA A 28 13.95 9.75 4.25
C ALA A 28 14.63 8.98 5.39
N SER A 29 13.90 8.11 6.09
CA SER A 29 14.46 7.29 7.17
C SER A 29 15.55 6.32 6.69
N LEU A 30 15.53 5.92 5.41
CA LEU A 30 16.53 4.99 4.85
C LEU A 30 17.95 5.58 4.82
N VAL A 31 18.16 6.87 5.11
CA VAL A 31 19.50 7.42 5.35
C VAL A 31 20.14 6.86 6.63
N PHE A 32 19.33 6.34 7.56
CA PHE A 32 19.77 5.68 8.79
C PHE A 32 19.82 4.16 8.64
N GLN A 33 20.11 3.67 7.43
CA GLN A 33 20.07 2.25 7.11
C GLN A 33 20.92 1.41 8.07
N ASP A 34 22.15 1.83 8.34
CA ASP A 34 23.06 1.09 9.23
C ASP A 34 22.44 0.86 10.62
N TRP A 35 21.79 1.89 11.18
CA TRP A 35 21.08 1.79 12.46
C TRP A 35 19.95 0.75 12.40
N PHE A 36 19.18 0.70 11.31
CA PHE A 36 18.12 -0.31 11.14
C PHE A 36 18.69 -1.72 11.01
N TYR A 37 19.81 -1.91 10.32
CA TYR A 37 20.49 -3.20 10.23
C TYR A 37 20.99 -3.65 11.59
N ASP A 38 21.70 -2.79 12.31
CA ASP A 38 22.24 -3.11 13.64
C ASP A 38 21.12 -3.43 14.64
N PHE A 39 20.07 -2.60 14.65
CA PHE A 39 18.90 -2.82 15.49
C PHE A 39 18.25 -4.17 15.18
N ALA A 40 17.95 -4.45 13.91
CA ALA A 40 17.30 -5.70 13.53
C ALA A 40 18.18 -6.92 13.86
N ARG A 41 19.48 -6.84 13.57
CA ARG A 41 20.46 -7.89 13.85
C ARG A 41 20.52 -8.21 15.33
N GLN A 42 20.60 -7.18 16.18
CA GLN A 42 20.58 -7.36 17.63
C GLN A 42 19.32 -8.13 18.07
N ARG A 43 18.13 -7.74 17.58
CA ARG A 43 16.87 -8.40 17.96
C ARG A 43 16.79 -9.85 17.49
N VAL A 44 17.35 -10.15 16.32
CA VAL A 44 17.41 -11.51 15.76
C VAL A 44 18.31 -12.40 16.61
N VAL A 45 19.53 -11.94 16.94
CA VAL A 45 20.50 -12.71 17.73
C VAL A 45 20.01 -12.97 19.15
N GLU A 46 19.28 -12.02 19.75
CA GLU A 46 18.63 -12.20 21.06
C GLU A 46 17.52 -13.27 21.07
N ARG A 47 17.07 -13.76 19.90
CA ARG A 47 15.89 -14.64 19.75
C ARG A 47 16.19 -15.86 18.86
N PRO A 48 17.17 -16.71 19.24
CA PRO A 48 17.62 -17.81 18.38
C PRO A 48 16.49 -18.79 18.03
N GLN A 49 15.63 -19.14 18.99
CA GLN A 49 14.46 -20.01 18.79
C GLN A 49 13.40 -19.46 17.82
N VAL A 50 13.27 -18.14 17.66
CA VAL A 50 12.31 -17.54 16.70
C VAL A 50 12.84 -17.70 15.27
N HIS A 51 14.16 -17.59 15.10
CA HIS A 51 14.80 -17.50 13.80
C HIS A 51 15.47 -18.81 13.35
N GLY A 52 15.47 -19.81 14.24
CA GLY A 52 16.05 -21.13 13.98
C GLY A 52 17.58 -21.13 14.03
N LEU A 53 18.18 -20.30 14.88
CA LEU A 53 19.64 -20.22 15.02
C LEU A 53 20.16 -21.43 15.81
N THR A 54 21.28 -21.97 15.35
CA THR A 54 21.87 -23.23 15.81
C THR A 54 23.00 -23.03 16.84
N GLY A 55 23.54 -21.81 16.93
CA GLY A 55 24.73 -21.47 17.70
C GLY A 55 26.03 -21.60 16.89
N PHE A 56 25.99 -22.13 15.67
CA PHE A 56 27.15 -22.24 14.79
C PHE A 56 27.20 -21.06 13.81
N THR A 57 28.20 -20.19 13.97
CA THR A 57 28.34 -18.95 13.18
C THR A 57 28.26 -19.17 11.66
N ALA A 58 28.91 -20.22 11.14
CA ALA A 58 28.92 -20.52 9.72
C ALA A 58 27.53 -20.86 9.14
N VAL A 59 26.61 -21.34 9.99
CA VAL A 59 25.23 -21.68 9.63
C VAL A 59 24.29 -20.49 9.90
N ASP A 60 24.50 -19.80 11.02
CA ASP A 60 23.59 -18.78 11.51
C ASP A 60 23.73 -17.44 10.77
N GLU A 61 24.93 -17.06 10.30
CA GLU A 61 25.12 -15.73 9.68
C GLU A 61 24.33 -15.49 8.39
N PRO A 62 24.28 -16.44 7.43
CA PRO A 62 23.40 -16.30 6.28
C PRO A 62 21.94 -16.11 6.69
N ARG A 63 21.49 -16.82 7.72
CA ARG A 63 20.11 -16.74 8.22
C ARG A 63 19.82 -15.40 8.88
N ILE A 64 20.72 -14.91 9.74
CA ILE A 64 20.61 -13.59 10.35
C ILE A 64 20.55 -12.51 9.27
N THR A 65 21.44 -12.58 8.28
CA THR A 65 21.50 -11.63 7.17
C THR A 65 20.20 -11.62 6.37
N GLU A 66 19.66 -12.81 6.05
CA GLU A 66 18.38 -12.93 5.35
C GLU A 66 17.23 -12.26 6.10
N VAL A 67 17.09 -12.54 7.40
CA VAL A 67 16.00 -12.00 8.23
C VAL A 67 16.12 -10.48 8.37
N VAL A 68 17.34 -9.97 8.59
CA VAL A 68 17.61 -8.54 8.67
C VAL A 68 17.30 -7.84 7.34
N GLU A 69 17.67 -8.46 6.22
CA GLU A 69 17.36 -7.94 4.89
C GLU A 69 15.86 -7.91 4.60
N GLN A 70 15.10 -8.94 5.01
CA GLN A 70 13.64 -8.97 4.88
C GLN A 70 12.98 -7.82 5.66
N SER A 71 13.46 -7.54 6.87
CA SER A 71 13.04 -6.40 7.68
C SER A 71 13.30 -5.07 6.96
N ASN A 72 14.53 -4.87 6.50
CA ASN A 72 14.94 -3.64 5.82
C ASN A 72 14.23 -3.42 4.48
N ARG A 73 14.07 -4.47 3.68
CA ARG A 73 13.30 -4.44 2.44
C ARG A 73 11.86 -3.99 2.68
N SER A 74 11.27 -4.35 3.80
CA SER A 74 9.91 -3.95 4.14
C SER A 74 9.78 -2.44 4.36
N PHE A 75 10.79 -1.77 4.93
CA PHE A 75 10.80 -0.29 4.98
C PHE A 75 10.92 0.35 3.59
N ARG A 76 11.71 -0.24 2.68
CA ARG A 76 11.75 0.21 1.27
C ARG A 76 10.40 0.02 0.59
N MET A 77 9.72 -1.08 0.86
CA MET A 77 8.37 -1.32 0.33
C MET A 77 7.34 -0.34 0.90
N LEU A 78 7.46 0.03 2.18
CA LEU A 78 6.63 1.08 2.78
C LEU A 78 6.84 2.43 2.07
N HIS A 79 8.08 2.80 1.76
CA HIS A 79 8.39 4.01 1.00
C HIS A 79 7.69 4.02 -0.35
N VAL A 80 7.94 2.99 -1.17
CA VAL A 80 7.42 2.90 -2.54
C VAL A 80 5.90 2.80 -2.56
N HIS A 81 5.31 1.93 -1.73
CA HIS A 81 3.86 1.74 -1.71
C HIS A 81 3.13 2.87 -0.99
N GLY A 82 3.72 3.51 0.03
CA GLY A 82 3.14 4.69 0.66
C GLY A 82 2.96 5.82 -0.35
N LEU A 83 4.02 6.15 -1.10
CA LEU A 83 3.96 7.14 -2.17
C LEU A 83 3.02 6.72 -3.31
N GLY A 84 3.18 5.49 -3.81
CA GLY A 84 2.42 4.98 -4.95
C GLY A 84 0.92 4.89 -4.67
N VAL A 85 0.53 4.30 -3.52
CA VAL A 85 -0.89 4.18 -3.13
C VAL A 85 -1.48 5.53 -2.76
N GLY A 86 -0.72 6.41 -2.08
CA GLY A 86 -1.17 7.76 -1.79
C GLY A 86 -1.51 8.54 -3.07
N LEU A 87 -0.61 8.52 -4.06
CA LEU A 87 -0.85 9.13 -5.36
C LEU A 87 -2.03 8.49 -6.11
N LEU A 88 -2.11 7.17 -6.10
CA LEU A 88 -3.21 6.41 -6.71
C LEU A 88 -4.56 6.84 -6.14
N ILE A 89 -4.67 6.98 -4.81
CA ILE A 89 -5.91 7.43 -4.15
C ILE A 89 -6.30 8.83 -4.63
N LEU A 90 -5.35 9.76 -4.72
CA LEU A 90 -5.60 11.13 -5.19
C LEU A 90 -6.10 11.17 -6.64
N VAL A 91 -5.41 10.45 -7.53
CA VAL A 91 -5.75 10.41 -8.96
C VAL A 91 -7.08 9.68 -9.20
N ALA A 92 -7.22 8.48 -8.64
CA ALA A 92 -8.40 7.66 -8.84
C ALA A 92 -9.65 8.28 -8.22
N SER A 93 -9.56 8.89 -7.03
CA SER A 93 -10.71 9.59 -6.44
C SER A 93 -11.15 10.80 -7.27
N THR A 94 -10.20 11.51 -7.89
CA THR A 94 -10.50 12.59 -8.84
C THR A 94 -11.24 12.07 -10.06
N ALA A 95 -10.80 10.94 -10.64
CA ALA A 95 -11.50 10.29 -11.74
C ALA A 95 -12.92 9.84 -11.33
N VAL A 96 -13.07 9.20 -10.17
CA VAL A 96 -14.39 8.80 -9.63
C VAL A 96 -15.30 10.02 -9.44
N ALA A 97 -14.78 11.15 -8.99
CA ALA A 97 -15.56 12.38 -8.80
C ALA A 97 -16.14 12.92 -10.13
N GLN A 98 -15.44 12.72 -11.26
CA GLN A 98 -15.90 13.13 -12.59
C GLN A 98 -16.84 12.13 -13.27
N LEU A 99 -17.11 10.96 -12.66
CA LEU A 99 -18.04 10.00 -13.24
C LEU A 99 -19.45 10.59 -13.32
N SER A 100 -20.07 10.47 -14.49
CA SER A 100 -21.49 10.78 -14.71
C SER A 100 -22.36 9.60 -14.24
N ALA A 101 -22.19 9.19 -12.99
CA ALA A 101 -22.84 8.05 -12.37
C ALA A 101 -23.65 8.49 -11.13
N ALA A 102 -24.54 7.61 -10.64
CA ALA A 102 -25.28 7.85 -9.41
C ALA A 102 -24.34 8.11 -8.21
N ASP A 103 -24.75 9.01 -7.33
CA ASP A 103 -23.98 9.42 -6.14
C ASP A 103 -23.57 8.23 -5.26
N ARG A 104 -24.46 7.24 -5.12
CA ARG A 104 -24.19 6.02 -4.39
C ARG A 104 -23.02 5.24 -4.98
N LEU A 105 -22.96 5.10 -6.31
CA LEU A 105 -21.87 4.39 -6.97
C LEU A 105 -20.54 5.13 -6.81
N ARG A 106 -20.53 6.45 -6.98
CA ARG A 106 -19.32 7.26 -6.75
C ARG A 106 -18.81 7.08 -5.32
N ARG A 107 -19.68 7.14 -4.31
CA ARG A 107 -19.30 6.89 -2.91
C ARG A 107 -18.68 5.52 -2.68
N TRP A 108 -19.26 4.46 -3.27
CA TRP A 108 -18.69 3.11 -3.17
C TRP A 108 -17.32 3.00 -3.83
N LEU A 109 -17.16 3.52 -5.05
CA LEU A 109 -15.87 3.50 -5.75
C LEU A 109 -14.81 4.30 -5.00
N THR A 110 -15.17 5.47 -4.49
CA THR A 110 -14.29 6.27 -3.63
C THR A 110 -13.88 5.51 -2.38
N ALA A 111 -14.81 4.83 -1.71
CA ALA A 111 -14.51 4.03 -0.52
C ALA A 111 -13.58 2.86 -0.85
N LEU A 112 -13.83 2.10 -1.93
CA LEU A 112 -12.99 0.99 -2.38
C LEU A 112 -11.55 1.44 -2.65
N VAL A 113 -11.38 2.55 -3.36
CA VAL A 113 -10.05 3.14 -3.62
C VAL A 113 -9.39 3.58 -2.32
N ALA A 114 -10.11 4.30 -1.45
CA ALA A 114 -9.56 4.81 -0.20
C ALA A 114 -9.19 3.71 0.80
N LEU A 115 -9.89 2.57 0.79
CA LEU A 115 -9.53 1.39 1.58
C LEU A 115 -8.13 0.87 1.26
N GLY A 116 -7.62 1.11 0.04
CA GLY A 116 -6.23 0.84 -0.32
C GLY A 116 -5.21 1.46 0.62
N ALA A 117 -5.56 2.51 1.37
CA ALA A 117 -4.69 3.12 2.36
C ALA A 117 -4.25 2.19 3.50
N LEU A 118 -5.00 1.12 3.74
CA LEU A 118 -4.68 0.12 4.75
C LEU A 118 -3.70 -0.95 4.24
N TYR A 119 -3.33 -0.93 2.95
CA TYR A 119 -2.33 -1.82 2.37
C TYR A 119 -0.88 -1.47 2.81
N PRO A 120 -0.37 -0.22 2.66
CA PRO A 120 1.01 0.10 3.01
C PRO A 120 1.43 -0.19 4.46
N PRO A 121 0.57 0.01 5.49
CA PRO A 121 0.90 -0.33 6.88
C PRO A 121 1.38 -1.78 7.09
N GLY A 122 1.00 -2.74 6.25
CA GLY A 122 1.52 -4.12 6.37
C GLY A 122 3.03 -4.21 6.17
N TRP A 123 3.60 -3.33 5.33
CA TRP A 123 5.06 -3.22 5.16
C TRP A 123 5.75 -2.63 6.38
N LEU A 124 5.12 -1.67 7.06
CA LEU A 124 5.62 -1.16 8.33
C LEU A 124 5.63 -2.26 9.40
N LEU A 125 4.54 -3.04 9.48
CA LEU A 125 4.45 -4.15 10.43
C LEU A 125 5.53 -5.20 10.15
N PHE A 126 5.76 -5.58 8.91
CA PHE A 126 6.88 -6.46 8.58
C PHE A 126 8.23 -5.85 8.97
N GLY A 127 8.49 -4.60 8.59
CA GLY A 127 9.76 -3.94 8.87
C GLY A 127 10.09 -3.83 10.35
N VAL A 128 9.08 -3.71 11.20
CA VAL A 128 9.24 -3.62 12.66
C VAL A 128 9.21 -4.99 13.34
N LEU A 129 8.32 -5.89 12.93
CA LEU A 129 7.99 -7.09 13.70
C LEU A 129 8.79 -8.32 13.28
N ILE A 130 9.33 -8.39 12.04
CA ILE A 130 10.12 -9.53 11.57
C ILE A 130 11.27 -9.87 12.54
N PRO A 131 12.08 -8.91 13.05
CA PRO A 131 13.17 -9.23 13.98
C PRO A 131 12.71 -9.85 15.30
N PHE A 132 11.45 -9.64 15.70
CA PHE A 132 10.90 -10.13 16.97
C PHE A 132 10.18 -11.48 16.84
N TYR A 133 9.45 -11.67 15.75
CA TYR A 133 8.50 -12.79 15.60
C TYR A 133 8.82 -13.71 14.43
N GLY A 134 9.77 -13.32 13.57
CA GLY A 134 10.11 -14.04 12.35
C GLY A 134 9.04 -13.85 11.27
N PHE A 135 9.48 -13.95 10.01
CA PHE A 135 8.60 -13.84 8.86
C PHE A 135 7.47 -14.89 8.81
N PRO A 136 7.71 -16.19 9.13
CA PRO A 136 6.67 -17.21 9.04
C PRO A 136 5.44 -16.94 9.91
N MET A 137 5.62 -16.42 11.12
CA MET A 137 4.52 -16.08 12.03
C MET A 137 3.69 -14.91 11.51
N LEU A 138 4.34 -13.93 10.88
CA LEU A 138 3.72 -12.66 10.48
C LEU A 138 3.05 -12.73 9.12
N ARG A 139 3.52 -13.60 8.22
CA ARG A 139 3.10 -13.64 6.82
C ARG A 139 1.59 -13.74 6.67
N ALA A 140 0.97 -14.80 7.18
CA ALA A 140 -0.45 -15.03 6.98
C ALA A 140 -1.34 -13.94 7.61
N PRO A 141 -1.14 -13.52 8.87
CA PRO A 141 -1.93 -12.44 9.46
C PRO A 141 -1.88 -11.12 8.68
N ILE A 142 -0.69 -10.72 8.20
CA ILE A 142 -0.53 -9.46 7.45
C ILE A 142 -1.05 -9.59 6.02
N GLU A 143 -0.82 -10.74 5.38
CA GLU A 143 -1.30 -11.01 4.02
C GLU A 143 -2.84 -11.01 3.96
N TYR A 144 -3.49 -11.77 4.84
CA TYR A 144 -4.95 -11.86 4.87
C TYR A 144 -5.63 -10.69 5.59
N GLY A 145 -4.96 -10.09 6.57
CA GLY A 145 -5.51 -8.98 7.34
C GLY A 145 -5.36 -7.62 6.67
N LEU A 146 -4.27 -7.41 5.91
CA LEU A 146 -3.98 -6.11 5.30
C LEU A 146 -3.83 -6.20 3.77
N PHE A 147 -2.90 -7.00 3.27
CA PHE A 147 -2.53 -6.89 1.86
C PHE A 147 -3.63 -7.30 0.90
N LEU A 148 -4.16 -8.51 1.07
CA LEU A 148 -5.17 -9.06 0.19
C LEU A 148 -6.49 -8.27 0.22
N PRO A 149 -7.11 -7.97 1.38
CA PRO A 149 -8.40 -7.27 1.39
C PRO A 149 -8.28 -5.83 0.87
N PHE A 150 -7.27 -5.07 1.29
CA PHE A 150 -7.17 -3.65 0.98
C PHE A 150 -6.52 -3.38 -0.38
N GLY A 151 -5.50 -4.17 -0.75
CA GLY A 151 -4.98 -4.17 -2.11
C GLY A 151 -6.05 -4.62 -3.11
N GLY A 152 -6.79 -5.68 -2.78
CA GLY A 152 -7.92 -6.16 -3.57
C GLY A 152 -9.03 -5.11 -3.71
N ALA A 153 -9.44 -4.45 -2.63
CA ALA A 153 -10.44 -3.38 -2.67
C ALA A 153 -10.04 -2.24 -3.61
N ALA A 154 -8.78 -1.78 -3.54
CA ALA A 154 -8.26 -0.75 -4.43
C ALA A 154 -8.28 -1.19 -5.90
N ILE A 155 -7.83 -2.42 -6.19
CA ILE A 155 -7.84 -3.00 -7.55
C ILE A 155 -9.27 -3.08 -8.09
N VAL A 156 -10.22 -3.59 -7.29
CA VAL A 156 -11.64 -3.66 -7.68
C VAL A 156 -12.21 -2.26 -7.93
N GLY A 157 -11.90 -1.30 -7.06
CA GLY A 157 -12.32 0.10 -7.23
C GLY A 157 -11.79 0.72 -8.53
N LEU A 158 -10.54 0.46 -8.88
CA LEU A 158 -9.92 0.92 -10.12
C LEU A 158 -10.56 0.28 -11.36
N TRP A 159 -10.68 -1.05 -11.39
CA TRP A 159 -11.30 -1.74 -12.52
C TRP A 159 -12.76 -1.35 -12.72
N ALA A 160 -13.52 -1.21 -11.64
CA ALA A 160 -14.91 -0.75 -11.72
C ALA A 160 -15.01 0.71 -12.21
N THR A 161 -14.10 1.58 -11.77
CA THR A 161 -14.00 2.96 -12.27
C THR A 161 -13.67 2.98 -13.77
N ALA A 162 -12.67 2.21 -14.20
CA ALA A 162 -12.31 2.07 -15.61
C ALA A 162 -13.49 1.55 -16.44
N GLY A 163 -14.18 0.52 -15.95
CA GLY A 163 -15.39 -0.02 -16.58
C GLY A 163 -16.49 1.04 -16.76
N CYS A 164 -16.72 1.90 -15.77
CA CYS A 164 -17.69 3.00 -15.90
C CYS A 164 -17.33 3.96 -17.05
N TYR A 165 -16.04 4.30 -17.18
CA TYR A 165 -15.57 5.16 -18.27
C TYR A 165 -15.72 4.49 -19.65
N LEU A 166 -15.33 3.22 -19.75
CA LEU A 166 -15.44 2.45 -21.00
C LEU A 166 -16.90 2.27 -21.43
N LEU A 167 -17.80 1.94 -20.51
CA LEU A 167 -19.23 1.82 -20.80
C LEU A 167 -19.83 3.15 -21.26
N LYS A 168 -19.40 4.27 -20.68
CA LYS A 168 -19.83 5.60 -21.12
C LYS A 168 -19.32 5.91 -22.53
N ALA A 169 -18.08 5.57 -22.85
CA ALA A 169 -17.50 5.78 -24.17
C ALA A 169 -18.18 4.93 -25.26
N TRP A 170 -18.69 3.74 -24.89
CA TRP A 170 -19.34 2.80 -25.80
C TRP A 170 -20.87 3.01 -25.95
N SER A 171 -21.44 3.97 -25.23
CA SER A 171 -22.86 4.34 -25.31
C SER A 171 -23.23 4.82 -26.73
N PRO A 172 -24.30 4.28 -27.37
CA PRO A 172 -24.70 4.60 -28.75
C PRO A 172 -24.91 6.10 -29.06
N GLY A 173 -25.14 6.94 -28.04
CA GLY A 173 -25.28 8.40 -28.20
C GLY A 173 -23.96 9.17 -28.33
N ALA A 174 -22.81 8.50 -28.26
CA ALA A 174 -21.49 9.10 -28.52
C ALA A 174 -21.10 9.04 -30.01
N ALA A 175 -21.53 7.99 -30.72
CA ALA A 175 -21.26 7.81 -32.15
C ALA A 175 -22.09 8.75 -33.05
N SER A 176 -23.26 9.21 -32.58
CA SER A 176 -24.16 10.08 -33.35
C SER A 176 -23.86 11.59 -33.23
N ARG A 177 -22.76 11.99 -32.58
CA ARG A 177 -22.34 13.41 -32.45
C ARG A 177 -21.11 13.77 -33.29
N VAL A 178 -20.64 12.83 -34.10
CA VAL A 178 -19.44 12.98 -34.95
C VAL A 178 -19.79 12.83 -36.45
N ALA A 179 -21.07 12.63 -36.78
CA ALA A 179 -21.59 12.61 -38.14
C ALA A 179 -22.38 13.89 -38.44
#